data_AF-A0A087TE07-F1
#
_entry.id   AF-A0A087TE07-F1
#
_cell.length_a   1.000
_cell.length_b   1.000
_cell.length_c   1.000
_cell.angle_alpha   90.00
_cell.angle_beta   90.00
_cell.angle_gamma   90.00
#
_symmetry.space_group_name_H-M   'P 1'
#
loop_
_entity.id
_entity.type
_entity.pdbx_description
1 polymer ?
#
loop_
_entity_poly.entity_id
_entity_poly.type
_entity_poly.pdbx_seq_one_letter_code
_entity_poly.pdbx_strand_id
1 'polypeptide(L)' 'MPEQSNDYRVVVFGAGGVGKSSLVLRFVKGSFCEMYIPT' A
#
# COMPACT_ATOMS: atom_id res chain seq x y z
N MET A 1 -24.00 -20.01 8.13
CA MET A 1 -23.52 -19.61 6.79
C MET A 1 -22.21 -18.88 6.98
N PRO A 2 -21.14 -19.16 6.22
CA PRO A 2 -19.90 -18.41 6.38
C PRO A 2 -20.16 -16.93 6.07
N GLU A 3 -19.66 -16.05 6.93
CA GLU A 3 -19.74 -14.60 6.75
C GLU A 3 -18.98 -14.22 5.47
N GLN A 4 -19.64 -13.48 4.58
CA GLN A 4 -19.06 -13.09 3.30
C GLN A 4 -18.15 -11.88 3.54
N SER A 5 -16.85 -11.99 3.21
CA SER A 5 -15.93 -10.87 3.42
C SER A 5 -16.24 -9.73 2.45
N ASN A 6 -16.28 -8.51 2.98
CA ASN A 6 -16.46 -7.27 2.21
C ASN A 6 -15.10 -6.66 1.83
N ASP A 7 -14.12 -7.51 1.51
CA ASP A 7 -12.77 -7.05 1.22
C ASP A 7 -12.69 -6.42 -0.18
N TYR A 8 -12.01 -5.27 -0.25
CA TYR A 8 -11.72 -4.60 -1.52
C TYR A 8 -10.26 -4.79 -1.90
N ARG A 9 -10.03 -5.30 -3.11
CA ARG A 9 -8.69 -5.47 -3.68
C ARG A 9 -8.36 -4.27 -4.57
N VAL A 10 -7.38 -3.49 -4.15
CA VAL A 10 -6.92 -2.29 -4.87
C VAL A 10 -5.47 -2.49 -5.31
N VAL A 11 -5.14 -2.07 -6.53
CA VAL A 11 -3.78 -2.15 -7.08
C VAL A 11 -3.27 -0.74 -7.37
N VAL A 12 -2.03 -0.46 -6.95
CA VAL A 12 -1.35 0.81 -7.20
C VAL A 12 -0.29 0.60 -8.27
N PHE A 13 -0.47 1.23 -9.44
CA PHE A 13 0.49 1.21 -10.54
C PHE A 13 1.34 2.48 -10.59
N GLY A 14 2.48 2.40 -11.29
CA GLY A 14 3.39 3.52 -11.52
C GLY A 14 4.84 3.07 -11.67
N ALA A 15 5.68 3.95 -12.22
CA ALA A 15 7.11 3.68 -12.43
C ALA A 15 7.88 3.38 -11.13
N GLY A 16 9.11 2.90 -11.24
CA GLY A 16 10.00 2.71 -10.09
C GLY A 16 10.25 4.03 -9.34
N GLY A 17 10.38 3.98 -8.01
CA GLY A 17 10.73 5.16 -7.20
C GLY A 17 9.63 6.22 -6.98
N VAL A 18 8.45 6.13 -7.64
CA VAL A 18 7.39 7.16 -7.54
C VAL A 18 6.64 7.20 -6.19
N GLY A 19 7.06 6.41 -5.20
CA GLY A 19 6.47 6.45 -3.85
C GLY A 19 5.21 5.60 -3.61
N LYS A 20 4.94 4.60 -4.47
CA LYS A 20 3.79 3.68 -4.29
C LYS A 20 3.78 3.04 -2.90
N SER A 21 4.92 2.49 -2.47
CA SER A 21 5.08 1.86 -1.16
C SER A 21 4.93 2.87 -0.03
N SER A 22 5.39 4.11 -0.21
CA SER A 22 5.22 5.20 0.75
C SER A 22 3.75 5.59 0.93
N LEU A 23 2.95 5.63 -0.14
CA LEU A 23 1.51 5.87 -0.07
C LEU A 23 0.79 4.76 0.69
N VAL A 24 1.08 3.50 0.36
CA VAL A 24 0.48 2.34 1.04
C VAL A 24 0.86 2.33 2.52
N LEU A 25 2.14 2.57 2.84
CA LEU A 25 2.62 2.61 4.22
C LEU A 25 1.92 3.71 5.03
N ARG A 26 1.81 4.92 4.47
CA ARG A 26 1.16 6.05 5.14
C ARG A 26 -0.32 5.79 5.38
N PHE A 27 -1.03 5.27 4.39
CA PHE A 27 -2.47 5.10 4.49
C PHE A 27 -2.87 3.91 5.38
N VAL A 28 -2.15 2.79 5.29
CA VAL A 28 -2.49 1.56 6.02
C VAL A 28 -1.86 1.52 7.41
N LYS A 29 -0.62 1.98 7.55
CA LYS A 29 0.14 1.88 8.80
C LYS A 29 0.35 3.22 9.52
N GLY A 30 -0.06 4.34 8.91
CA GLY A 30 0.14 5.68 9.49
C GLY A 30 1.60 6.14 9.52
N SER A 31 2.54 5.38 8.94
CA SER A 31 3.99 5.64 9.04
C SER A 31 4.63 6.00 7.69
N PHE A 32 5.86 6.50 7.74
CA PHE A 32 6.65 6.85 6.57
C PHE A 32 8.12 6.51 6.80
N CYS A 33 8.80 6.03 5.76
CA CYS A 33 10.22 5.79 5.76
C CYS A 33 10.87 6.78 4.79
N GLU A 34 11.80 7.59 5.29
CA GLU A 34 12.53 8.56 4.47
C GLU A 34 13.51 7.89 3.51
N MET A 35 14.06 6.73 3.89
CA MET A 35 14.96 5.96 3.05
C MET A 35 14.19 5.18 2.00
N TYR A 36 14.67 5.22 0.76
CA TYR A 36 14.13 4.37 -0.29
C TYR A 36 14.50 2.90 -0.03
N ILE A 37 13.49 2.05 0.18
CA ILE A 37 13.63 0.60 0.30
C ILE A 37 12.95 -0.03 -0.93
N PRO A 38 13.69 -0.71 -1.82
CA PRO A 38 13.12 -1.43 -2.95
C PRO A 38 12.09 -2.46 -2.48
N THR A 39 10.97 -2.55 -3.21
CA THR A 39 9.85 -3.46 -2.92
C THR A 39 10.08 -4.83 -3.55
#